data_AF-A0A6A6J5L7-F1
#
_entry.id   AF-A0A6A6J5L7-F1
#
_cell.length_a   1.000
_cell.length_b   1.000
_cell.length_c   1.000
_cell.angle_alpha   90.00
_cell.angle_beta   90.00
_cell.angle_gamma   90.00
#
_symmetry.space_group_name_H-M   'P 1'
#
loop_
_entity.id
_entity.type
_entity.pdbx_description
1 polymer ?
#
loop_
_entity_poly.entity_id
_entity_poly.type
_entity_poly.pdbx_seq_one_letter_code
_entity_poly.pdbx_strand_id
1 'polypeptide(L)' 'QTAWAVVGLLEAEYPDKEPIRRGVKLMMERQRGNGEWVQEGIEGVFNKSCMISYPNYKFIFPIKALGMYARRFGDEEIL' A
#
# COMPACT_ATOMS: atom_id res chain seq x y z
N GLN A 1 -1.13 -6.23 0.07
CA GLN A 1 -1.47 -6.38 -1.37
C GLN A 1 -1.71 -5.03 -2.04
N THR A 2 -2.69 -4.21 -1.62
CA THR A 2 -2.99 -2.88 -2.21
C THR A 2 -1.76 -2.01 -2.44
N ALA A 3 -0.88 -1.91 -1.45
CA ALA A 3 0.36 -1.15 -1.56
C ALA A 3 1.28 -1.59 -2.71
N TRP A 4 1.37 -2.90 -3.00
CA TRP A 4 2.18 -3.39 -4.13
C TRP A 4 1.58 -2.99 -5.48
N ALA A 5 0.25 -3.05 -5.60
CA ALA A 5 -0.43 -2.60 -6.82
C ALA A 5 -0.21 -1.09 -7.05
N VAL A 6 -0.35 -0.28 -6.00
CA VAL A 6 -0.08 1.18 -6.06
C VAL A 6 1.36 1.45 -6.46
N VAL A 7 2.34 0.79 -5.83
CA VAL A 7 3.76 0.93 -6.18
C VAL A 7 3.99 0.55 -7.65
N GLY A 8 3.45 -0.58 -8.11
CA GLY A 8 3.60 -1.02 -9.49
C GLY A 8 3.04 -0.02 -10.52
N LEU A 9 1.86 0.53 -10.25
CA LEU A 9 1.24 1.54 -11.13
C LEU A 9 2.02 2.87 -11.15
N LEU A 10 2.55 3.29 -9.99
CA LEU A 10 3.38 4.50 -9.88
C LEU A 10 4.71 4.36 -10.62
N GLU A 11 5.38 3.21 -10.49
CA GLU A 11 6.65 2.91 -11.16
C GLU A 11 6.45 2.76 -12.68
N ALA A 12 5.33 2.18 -13.11
CA ALA A 12 4.99 2.04 -14.53
C ALA A 12 4.48 3.33 -15.18
N GLU A 13 4.44 4.45 -14.44
CA GLU A 13 3.91 5.73 -14.91
C GLU A 13 2.49 5.61 -15.50
N TYR A 14 1.66 4.78 -14.85
CA TYR A 14 0.33 4.50 -15.35
C TYR A 14 -0.48 5.80 -15.54
N PRO A 15 -1.08 6.03 -16.73
CA PRO A 15 -1.54 7.36 -17.13
C PRO A 15 -2.77 7.84 -16.36
N ASP A 16 -3.60 6.93 -15.85
CA ASP A 16 -4.79 7.27 -15.08
C ASP A 16 -4.50 7.23 -13.58
N LYS A 17 -4.62 8.40 -12.95
CA LYS A 17 -4.38 8.62 -11.53
C LYS A 17 -5.47 7.98 -10.64
N GLU A 18 -6.70 7.85 -11.13
CA GLU A 18 -7.85 7.53 -10.26
C GLU A 18 -7.74 6.16 -9.58
N PRO A 19 -7.33 5.06 -10.25
CA PRO A 19 -7.10 3.78 -9.60
C PRO A 19 -6.05 3.84 -8.48
N ILE A 20 -4.99 4.63 -8.69
CA ILE A 20 -3.91 4.83 -7.72
C ILE A 20 -4.45 5.60 -6.51
N ARG A 21 -5.16 6.71 -6.76
CA ARG A 21 -5.78 7.54 -5.72
C ARG A 21 -6.74 6.75 -4.84
N ARG A 22 -7.58 5.89 -5.42
CA ARG A 22 -8.47 5.01 -4.64
C ARG A 22 -7.70 4.00 -3.78
N GLY A 23 -6.59 3.45 -4.30
CA GLY A 23 -5.72 2.56 -3.54
C GLY A 23 -5.07 3.27 -2.34
N VAL A 24 -4.64 4.52 -2.54
CA VAL A 24 -4.11 5.38 -1.47
C VAL A 24 -5.17 5.71 -0.43
N LYS A 25 -6.36 6.15 -0.87
CA LYS A 25 -7.50 6.40 0.02
C LYS A 25 -7.79 5.22 0.92
N LEU A 26 -7.89 4.02 0.34
CA LEU A 26 -8.14 2.79 1.10
C LEU A 26 -7.06 2.52 2.16
N MET A 27 -5.79 2.79 1.86
CA MET A 27 -4.71 2.64 2.84
C MET A 27 -4.83 3.67 3.96
N MET A 28 -5.13 4.93 3.65
CA MET A 28 -5.30 5.98 4.65
C MET A 28 -6.50 5.70 5.58
N GLU A 29 -7.64 5.27 5.02
CA GLU A 29 -8.83 4.90 5.80
C GLU A 29 -8.59 3.73 6.77
N ARG A 30 -7.65 2.82 6.43
CA ARG A 30 -7.31 1.67 7.26
C ARG A 30 -6.20 1.94 8.29
N GLN A 31 -5.57 3.12 8.25
CA GLN A 31 -4.57 3.49 9.24
C GLN A 31 -5.23 3.79 10.59
N ARG A 32 -4.74 3.18 11.66
CA ARG A 32 -5.20 3.44 13.03
C ARG A 32 -4.65 4.79 13.52
N GLY A 33 -5.29 5.36 14.56
CA GLY A 33 -4.84 6.61 15.17
C GLY A 33 -3.41 6.57 15.77
N ASN A 34 -2.87 5.38 16.02
CA ASN A 34 -1.47 5.19 16.44
C ASN A 34 -0.49 5.01 15.27
N GLY A 35 -0.95 5.16 14.02
CA GLY A 35 -0.16 5.01 12.80
C GLY A 35 -0.04 3.57 12.28
N GLU A 36 -0.62 2.58 12.97
CA GLU A 36 -0.54 1.17 12.58
C GLU A 36 -1.56 0.78 11.50
N TRP A 37 -1.19 -0.18 10.66
CA TRP A 37 -2.15 -1.02 9.91
C TRP A 37 -2.30 -2.39 10.56
N VAL A 38 -3.54 -2.89 10.59
CA VAL A 38 -3.86 -4.21 11.17
C VAL A 38 -3.29 -5.31 10.29
N GLN A 39 -2.84 -6.40 10.92
CA GLN A 39 -2.48 -7.62 10.18
C GLN A 39 -3.75 -8.20 9.53
N GLU A 40 -3.72 -8.40 8.22
CA GLU A 40 -4.78 -9.06 7.45
C GLU A 40 -4.36 -10.52 7.14
N GLY A 41 -4.62 -11.03 5.93
CA GLY A 41 -4.20 -12.37 5.51
C GLY A 41 -2.67 -12.53 5.46
N ILE A 42 -2.19 -13.77 5.58
CA ILE A 42 -0.76 -14.09 5.48
C ILE A 42 -0.25 -13.78 4.07
N GLU A 43 0.83 -13.01 3.98
CA GLU A 43 1.31 -12.44 2.72
C GLU A 43 2.32 -13.34 1.99
N GLY A 44 3.14 -14.05 2.76
CA GLY A 44 4.23 -14.85 2.24
C GLY A 44 3.82 -16.27 1.90
N VAL A 45 4.46 -16.82 0.86
CA VAL A 45 4.32 -18.22 0.47
C VAL A 45 5.69 -18.80 0.09
N PHE A 46 5.99 -19.99 0.59
CA PHE A 46 7.16 -20.78 0.22
C PHE A 46 6.73 -22.14 -0.35
N ASN A 47 7.48 -22.63 -1.35
CA ASN A 47 7.20 -23.89 -2.04
C ASN A 47 5.74 -24.06 -2.50
N LYS A 48 5.07 -22.95 -2.87
CA LYS A 48 3.67 -22.85 -3.33
C LYS A 48 2.59 -23.19 -2.30
N SER A 49 2.86 -24.00 -1.29
CA SER A 49 1.84 -24.58 -0.40
C SER A 49 1.97 -24.17 1.06
N CYS A 50 3.07 -23.54 1.46
CA CYS A 50 3.28 -23.20 2.86
C CYS A 50 3.39 -21.69 3.09
N MET A 51 2.61 -21.20 4.04
CA MET A 51 2.43 -19.77 4.28
C MET A 51 3.43 -19.28 5.33
N ILE A 52 3.93 -18.06 5.16
CA ILE A 52 4.86 -17.42 6.11
C ILE A 52 4.42 -15.96 6.36
N SER A 53 4.36 -15.58 7.63
CA SER A 53 3.99 -14.23 8.03
C SER A 53 5.17 -13.27 7.93
N TYR A 54 4.93 -12.07 7.41
CA TYR A 54 5.89 -10.97 7.42
C TYR A 54 5.32 -9.78 8.24
N PRO A 55 5.48 -9.76 9.57
CA PRO A 55 4.79 -8.81 10.45
C PRO A 55 5.03 -7.32 10.11
N ASN A 56 6.17 -7.00 9.49
CA ASN A 56 6.52 -5.64 9.13
C ASN A 56 5.94 -5.18 7.78
N TYR A 57 5.36 -6.07 6.97
CA TYR A 57 4.82 -5.71 5.65
C TYR A 57 3.63 -4.75 5.75
N LYS A 58 2.83 -4.87 6.82
CA LYS A 58 1.75 -3.94 7.13
C LYS A 58 2.21 -2.50 7.39
N PHE A 59 3.49 -2.28 7.70
CA PHE A 59 4.06 -0.94 7.85
C PHE A 59 4.84 -0.53 6.60
N ILE A 60 5.79 -1.37 6.19
CA ILE A 60 6.78 -1.04 5.15
C ILE A 60 6.09 -0.67 3.84
N PHE A 61 5.11 -1.46 3.40
CA PHE A 61 4.52 -1.26 2.08
C PHE A 61 3.52 -0.10 2.02
N PRO A 62 2.59 0.10 2.98
CA PRO A 62 1.78 1.30 3.01
C PRO A 62 2.61 2.58 3.09
N ILE A 63 3.63 2.63 3.97
CA ILE A 63 4.51 3.80 4.08
C ILE A 63 5.22 4.08 2.75
N LYS A 64 5.79 3.04 2.10
CA LYS A 64 6.42 3.19 0.78
C LYS A 64 5.44 3.72 -0.26
N ALA A 65 4.26 3.13 -0.36
CA ALA A 65 3.26 3.49 -1.35
C ALA A 65 2.74 4.94 -1.17
N LEU A 66 2.44 5.34 0.08
CA LEU A 66 2.02 6.70 0.42
C LEU A 66 3.11 7.72 0.12
N GLY A 67 4.36 7.45 0.52
CA GLY A 67 5.49 8.34 0.25
C GLY A 67 5.78 8.51 -1.25
N MET A 68 5.67 7.43 -2.03
CA MET A 68 5.81 7.49 -3.49
C MET A 68 4.68 8.31 -4.14
N TYR A 69 3.44 8.14 -3.68
CA TYR A 69 2.31 8.91 -4.18
C TYR A 69 2.49 10.41 -3.88
N ALA A 70 2.80 10.77 -2.63
CA ALA A 70 3.04 12.15 -2.22
C ALA A 70 4.19 12.79 -3.02
N ARG A 71 5.26 12.03 -3.28
CA ARG A 71 6.37 12.52 -4.13
C ARG A 71 5.95 12.79 -5.58
N ARG A 72 5.05 11.98 -6.14
CA ARG A 72 4.60 12.10 -7.54
C ARG A 72 3.53 13.18 -7.73
N PHE A 73 2.58 13.30 -6.80
CA PHE A 73 1.38 14.13 -6.96
C PHE A 73 1.22 15.24 -5.93
N GLY A 74 2.13 15.35 -4.96
CA GLY A 74 2.06 16.31 -3.86
C GLY A 74 1.12 15.88 -2.73
N ASP A 75 0.91 16.78 -1.77
CA ASP A 75 0.02 16.60 -0.62
C ASP A 75 -1.43 16.92 -1.01
N GLU A 76 -1.99 16.08 -1.88
CA GLU A 76 -3.40 16.16 -2.25
C GLU A 76 -4.31 15.72 -1.08
N GLU A 77 -5.42 16.43 -0.90
CA GLU A 77 -6.47 16.05 0.05
C GLU A 77 -7.24 14.83 -0.48
N ILE A 78 -7.09 13.70 0.22
CA ILE A 78 -7.68 12.40 -0.18
C ILE A 78 -8.86 11.98 0.72
N LEU A 79 -8.88 12.46 1.97
CA LEU A 79 -9.89 12.18 2.99
C LEU A 79 -10.71 13.42 3.30
#